data_AF-A0A7V9UM79-F1
#
_entry.id   AF-A0A7V9UM79-F1
#
_cell.length_a   1.000
_cell.length_b   1.000
_cell.length_c   1.000
_cell.angle_alpha   90.00
_cell.angle_beta   90.00
_cell.angle_gamma   90.00
#
_symmetry.space_group_name_H-M   'P 1'
#
loop_
_entity.id
_entity.type
_entity.pdbx_description
1 polymer ?
#
loop_
_entity_poly.entity_id
_entity_poly.type
_entity_poly.pdbx_seq_one_letter_code
_entity_poly.pdbx_strand_id
1 'polypeptide(L)'
;RREIGRVALCVVVFLLVALGPFAYLFWSDFEGYRAAWYGWRESMRVEAMRHPLALRNTLAFLVFFFFAAPLVCVALPVAAFKEWRANKFSPSLVLACVGFLATLLLLLNYSTTINWRYFLTGLPALAPLVAAYLMRSQTMKMKSTRRAFVSLIVGLAFISVILGFYLKPSRDKSIAQHAAMKDYRARLALVPPDAVMISGAQSIAVTYWREIGAGRWGVIGTGSGWPGVELASTIEKYLNENRRVIIDADPRFWHPCGWQETETRDLVELESRFRFRRISDTIYEVRPHADDAARDDANLKSLLPENRSAEVEKCKGQAKLS
;
A
#
# COMPACT_ATOMS: atom_id res chain seq x y z
N ARG A 1 40.48 16.44 6.63
CA ARG A 1 40.35 16.63 5.16
C ARG A 1 40.25 15.29 4.41
N ARG A 2 41.17 14.34 4.59
CA ARG A 2 41.10 12.99 3.95
C ARG A 2 39.83 12.19 4.32
N GLU A 3 39.44 12.18 5.59
CA GLU A 3 38.21 11.50 6.04
C GLU A 3 36.94 12.11 5.43
N ILE A 4 36.88 13.43 5.32
CA ILE A 4 35.76 14.13 4.67
C ILE A 4 35.67 13.73 3.18
N GLY A 5 36.82 13.64 2.50
CA GLY A 5 36.88 13.17 1.12
C GLY A 5 36.42 11.72 0.95
N ARG A 6 36.77 10.82 1.88
CA ARG A 6 36.28 9.43 1.89
C ARG A 6 34.77 9.36 2.08
N VAL A 7 34.24 10.10 3.06
CA VAL A 7 32.79 10.16 3.30
C VAL A 7 32.05 10.71 2.09
N ALA A 8 32.53 11.82 1.49
CA ALA A 8 31.95 12.37 0.28
C ALA A 8 31.96 11.36 -0.89
N LEU A 9 33.07 10.64 -1.09
CA LEU A 9 33.16 9.60 -2.12
C LEU A 9 32.17 8.46 -1.85
N CYS A 10 32.05 7.99 -0.61
CA CYS A 10 31.07 6.97 -0.24
C CYS A 10 29.63 7.44 -0.50
N VAL A 11 29.31 8.71 -0.21
CA VAL A 11 27.99 9.30 -0.51
C VAL A 11 27.74 9.34 -2.01
N VAL A 12 28.73 9.74 -2.82
CA VAL A 12 28.60 9.76 -4.28
C VAL A 12 28.37 8.35 -4.83
N VAL A 13 29.18 7.37 -4.42
CA VAL A 13 29.02 5.98 -4.84
C VAL A 13 27.66 5.44 -4.42
N PHE A 14 27.23 5.73 -3.18
CA PHE A 14 25.91 5.35 -2.70
C PHE A 14 24.79 5.94 -3.56
N LEU A 15 24.84 7.24 -3.87
CA LEU A 15 23.83 7.90 -4.70
C LEU A 15 23.79 7.32 -6.12
N LEU A 16 24.94 7.05 -6.72
CA LEU A 16 25.03 6.42 -8.05
C LEU A 16 24.43 5.02 -8.05
N VAL A 17 24.70 4.20 -7.02
CA VAL A 17 24.18 2.84 -6.94
C VAL A 17 22.69 2.83 -6.57
N ALA A 18 22.26 3.74 -5.69
CA ALA A 18 20.88 3.82 -5.23
C ALA A 18 19.93 4.41 -6.29
N LEU A 19 20.37 5.42 -7.04
CA LEU A 19 19.53 6.13 -8.02
C LEU A 19 19.81 5.69 -9.46
N GLY A 20 21.01 5.16 -9.75
CA GLY A 20 21.45 4.78 -11.09
C GLY A 20 20.52 3.80 -11.81
N PRO A 21 20.08 2.69 -11.17
CA PRO A 21 19.15 1.76 -11.80
C PRO A 21 17.84 2.42 -12.22
N PHE A 22 17.26 3.27 -11.36
CA PHE A 22 16.02 4.00 -11.68
C PHE A 22 16.23 5.04 -12.77
N ALA A 23 17.36 5.77 -12.74
CA ALA A 23 17.72 6.71 -13.78
C ALA A 23 17.92 6.01 -15.13
N TYR A 24 18.55 4.83 -15.14
CA TYR A 24 18.70 4.01 -16.32
C TYR A 24 17.36 3.50 -16.84
N LEU A 25 16.48 2.96 -15.99
CA LEU A 25 15.13 2.52 -16.39
C LEU A 25 14.31 3.67 -16.98
N PHE A 26 14.38 4.85 -16.36
CA PHE A 26 13.69 6.04 -16.86
C PHE A 26 14.27 6.54 -18.18
N TRP A 27 15.59 6.55 -18.33
CA TRP A 27 16.25 7.01 -19.56
C TRP A 27 16.06 6.04 -20.73
N SER A 28 16.22 4.74 -20.47
CA SER A 28 16.08 3.66 -21.46
C SER A 28 14.62 3.38 -21.82
N ASP A 29 13.66 3.86 -21.03
CA ASP A 29 12.24 3.60 -21.18
C ASP A 29 11.90 2.12 -21.29
N PHE A 30 12.64 1.30 -20.54
CA PHE A 30 12.52 -0.14 -20.56
C PHE A 30 11.06 -0.54 -20.27
N GLU A 31 10.44 -1.27 -21.19
CA GLU A 31 9.04 -1.71 -21.10
C GLU A 31 8.02 -0.57 -20.84
N GLY A 32 8.29 0.64 -21.36
CA GLY A 32 7.39 1.78 -21.17
C GLY A 32 7.42 2.37 -19.77
N TYR A 33 8.52 2.19 -19.03
CA TYR A 33 8.69 2.70 -17.67
C TYR A 33 8.38 4.20 -17.53
N ARG A 34 8.64 5.04 -18.55
CA ARG A 34 8.30 6.47 -18.48
C ARG A 34 6.79 6.68 -18.44
N ALA A 35 6.02 5.95 -19.24
CA ALA A 35 4.56 6.03 -19.24
C ALA A 35 4.01 5.59 -17.88
N ALA A 36 4.50 4.47 -17.34
CA ALA A 36 4.14 4.00 -16.00
C ALA A 36 4.51 5.02 -14.90
N TRP A 37 5.69 5.64 -14.98
CA TRP A 37 6.15 6.66 -14.03
C TRP A 37 5.29 7.92 -14.08
N TYR A 38 5.00 8.43 -15.28
CA TYR A 38 4.12 9.60 -15.45
C TYR A 38 2.69 9.30 -15.04
N GLY A 39 2.18 8.11 -15.35
CA GLY A 39 0.89 7.63 -14.87
C GLY A 39 0.82 7.61 -13.35
N TRP A 40 1.80 6.99 -12.69
CA TRP A 40 1.92 6.99 -11.23
C TRP A 40 1.97 8.41 -10.66
N ARG A 41 2.80 9.29 -11.23
CA ARG A 41 2.92 10.68 -10.80
C ARG A 41 1.59 11.43 -10.92
N GLU A 42 0.86 11.23 -12.00
CA GLU A 42 -0.43 11.87 -12.23
C GLU A 42 -1.51 11.32 -11.29
N SER A 43 -1.56 10.00 -11.06
CA SER A 43 -2.41 9.39 -10.04
C SER A 43 -2.13 9.98 -8.65
N MET A 44 -0.85 10.15 -8.30
CA MET A 44 -0.45 10.79 -7.05
C MET A 44 -0.89 12.25 -6.96
N ARG A 45 -0.83 12.99 -8.07
CA ARG A 45 -1.29 14.39 -8.15
C ARG A 45 -2.81 14.49 -7.97
N VAL A 46 -3.57 13.66 -8.68
CA VAL A 46 -5.04 13.60 -8.58
C VAL A 46 -5.46 13.25 -7.15
N GLU A 47 -4.82 12.26 -6.56
CA GLU A 47 -5.12 11.82 -5.22
C GLU A 47 -4.72 12.86 -4.15
N ALA A 48 -3.58 13.55 -4.32
CA ALA A 48 -3.20 14.66 -3.46
C ALA A 48 -4.16 15.86 -3.56
N MET A 49 -4.76 16.11 -4.73
CA MET A 49 -5.80 17.13 -4.87
C MET A 49 -7.11 16.74 -4.15
N ARG A 50 -7.45 15.45 -4.13
CA ARG A 50 -8.62 14.93 -3.41
C ARG A 50 -8.39 14.87 -1.89
N HIS A 51 -7.16 14.61 -1.48
CA HIS A 51 -6.73 14.47 -0.08
C HIS A 51 -5.54 15.38 0.22
N PRO A 52 -5.72 16.71 0.23
CA PRO A 52 -4.63 17.64 0.47
C PRO A 52 -4.04 17.42 1.86
N LEU A 53 -2.72 17.59 1.98
CA LEU A 53 -2.00 17.56 3.25
C LEU A 53 -2.54 18.66 4.17
N ALA A 54 -3.45 18.27 5.06
CA ALA A 54 -3.95 19.11 6.12
C ALA A 54 -3.23 18.80 7.44
N LEU A 55 -3.18 19.77 8.35
CA LEU A 55 -2.69 19.55 9.71
C LEU A 55 -3.42 18.38 10.39
N ARG A 56 -4.70 18.18 10.06
CA ARG A 56 -5.50 17.04 10.51
C ARG A 56 -4.90 15.69 10.08
N ASN A 57 -4.37 15.57 8.87
CA ASN A 57 -3.78 14.33 8.35
C ASN A 57 -2.42 14.05 9.01
N THR A 58 -1.70 15.09 9.47
CA THR A 58 -0.48 14.89 10.27
C THR A 58 -0.78 14.26 11.63
N LEU A 59 -1.98 14.47 12.18
CA LEU A 59 -2.41 13.78 13.41
C LEU A 59 -2.63 12.29 13.16
N ALA A 60 -3.23 11.92 12.03
CA ALA A 60 -3.36 10.51 11.64
C ALA A 60 -1.98 9.83 11.50
N PHE A 61 -1.00 10.54 10.91
CA PHE A 61 0.38 10.06 10.88
C PHE A 61 0.97 9.87 12.29
N LEU A 62 0.81 10.84 13.19
CA LEU A 62 1.32 10.73 14.56
C LEU A 62 0.68 9.57 15.33
N VAL A 63 -0.61 9.35 15.14
CA VAL A 63 -1.33 8.19 15.69
C VAL A 63 -0.77 6.89 15.13
N PHE A 64 -0.55 6.81 13.81
CA PHE A 64 0.08 5.65 13.18
C PHE A 64 1.51 5.43 13.68
N PHE A 65 2.31 6.48 13.80
CA PHE A 65 3.68 6.44 14.31
C PHE A 65 3.72 5.97 15.77
N PHE A 66 2.77 6.42 16.59
CA PHE A 66 2.61 5.95 17.95
C PHE A 66 2.27 4.46 18.02
N PHE A 67 1.36 3.97 17.18
CA PHE A 67 1.05 2.53 17.15
C PHE A 67 2.23 1.68 16.68
N ALA A 68 3.02 2.17 15.72
CA ALA A 68 4.16 1.44 15.19
C ALA A 68 5.39 1.47 16.12
N ALA A 69 5.67 2.60 16.76
CA ALA A 69 6.86 2.81 17.57
C ALA A 69 6.57 3.75 18.76
N PRO A 70 5.76 3.33 19.75
CA PRO A 70 5.22 4.20 20.79
C PRO A 70 6.31 4.85 21.64
N LEU A 71 7.33 4.08 22.03
CA LEU A 71 8.45 4.62 22.81
C LEU A 71 9.28 5.62 22.01
N VAL A 72 9.48 5.40 20.71
CA VAL A 72 10.19 6.35 19.85
C VAL A 72 9.37 7.61 19.71
N CYS A 73 8.09 7.50 19.37
CA CYS A 73 7.18 8.63 19.23
C CYS A 73 7.15 9.53 20.48
N VAL A 74 7.07 8.94 21.68
CA VAL A 74 6.96 9.69 22.93
C VAL A 74 8.32 10.22 23.43
N ALA A 75 9.37 9.41 23.37
CA ALA A 75 10.65 9.77 23.98
C ALA A 75 11.57 10.58 23.07
N LEU A 76 11.35 10.57 21.74
CA LEU A 76 12.23 11.24 20.77
C LEU A 76 12.46 12.73 21.04
N PRO A 77 11.45 13.58 21.33
CA PRO A 77 11.68 15.00 21.57
C PRO A 77 12.59 15.24 22.77
N VAL A 78 12.39 14.48 23.86
CA VAL A 78 13.19 14.57 25.08
C VAL A 78 14.59 14.01 24.86
N ALA A 79 14.71 12.89 24.15
CA ALA A 79 15.98 12.26 23.82
C ALA A 79 16.86 13.20 22.97
N ALA A 80 16.29 13.79 21.92
CA ALA A 80 16.97 14.73 21.04
C ALA A 80 17.41 16.00 21.81
N PHE A 81 16.52 16.57 22.62
CA PHE A 81 16.84 17.76 23.41
C PHE A 81 17.98 17.50 24.42
N LYS A 82 17.91 16.38 25.16
CA LYS A 82 18.96 16.04 26.13
C LYS A 82 20.28 15.68 25.47
N GLU A 83 20.25 14.97 24.35
CA GLU A 83 21.45 14.64 23.59
C GLU A 83 22.12 15.90 23.03
N TRP A 84 21.33 16.82 22.48
CA TRP A 84 21.82 18.14 22.04
C TRP A 84 22.48 18.93 23.17
N ARG A 85 21.83 18.98 24.35
CA ARG A 85 22.37 19.72 25.51
C ARG A 85 23.64 19.09 26.07
N ALA A 86 23.77 17.76 26.05
CA ALA A 86 24.93 17.07 26.61
C ALA A 86 26.10 16.97 25.61
N ASN A 87 25.81 16.59 24.37
CA ASN A 87 26.81 16.16 23.39
C ASN A 87 26.79 16.97 22.08
N LYS A 88 25.93 18.00 21.98
CA LYS A 88 25.73 18.82 20.76
C LYS A 88 25.44 17.92 19.55
N PHE A 89 26.22 18.03 18.47
CA PHE A 89 26.09 17.21 17.26
C PHE A 89 26.76 15.84 17.44
N SER A 90 26.18 14.98 18.27
CA SER A 90 26.63 13.58 18.33
C SER A 90 26.23 12.81 17.07
N PRO A 91 26.99 11.77 16.66
CA PRO A 91 26.63 10.95 15.51
C PRO A 91 25.22 10.37 15.57
N SER A 92 24.74 10.01 16.77
CA SER A 92 23.37 9.52 16.98
C SER A 92 22.31 10.61 16.77
N LEU A 93 22.61 11.86 17.15
CA LEU A 93 21.70 12.98 16.90
C LEU A 93 21.67 13.32 15.41
N VAL A 94 22.83 13.32 14.73
CA VAL A 94 22.90 13.54 13.29
C VAL A 94 22.13 12.47 12.53
N LEU A 95 22.32 11.19 12.90
CA LEU A 95 21.56 10.08 12.32
C LEU A 95 20.05 10.26 12.54
N ALA A 96 19.62 10.62 13.74
CA ALA A 96 18.21 10.89 14.03
C ALA A 96 17.68 12.08 13.21
N CYS A 97 18.44 13.16 13.04
CA CYS A 97 18.06 14.28 12.19
C CYS A 97 17.89 13.85 10.72
N VAL A 98 18.78 13.00 10.20
CA VAL A 98 18.65 12.44 8.85
C VAL A 98 17.38 11.58 8.73
N GLY A 99 17.12 10.71 9.70
CA GLY A 99 15.88 9.91 9.74
C GLY A 99 14.61 10.75 9.83
N PHE A 100 14.63 11.79 10.66
CA PHE A 100 13.52 12.73 10.79
C PHE A 100 13.30 13.49 9.49
N LEU A 101 14.36 14.00 8.86
CA LEU A 101 14.28 14.71 7.59
C LEU A 101 13.77 13.79 6.47
N ALA A 102 14.22 12.53 6.40
CA ALA A 102 13.71 11.56 5.45
C ALA A 102 12.20 11.31 5.64
N THR A 103 11.76 11.17 6.90
CA THR A 103 10.34 11.03 7.25
C THR A 103 9.54 12.26 6.83
N LEU A 104 10.05 13.46 7.11
CA LEU A 104 9.40 14.73 6.76
C LEU A 104 9.35 14.94 5.26
N LEU A 105 10.43 14.65 4.54
CA LEU A 105 10.47 14.73 3.08
C LEU A 105 9.45 13.80 2.43
N LEU A 106 9.29 12.59 2.96
CA LEU A 106 8.22 11.70 2.52
C LEU A 106 6.86 12.28 2.87
N LEU A 107 6.63 12.71 4.11
CA LEU A 107 5.34 13.30 4.51
C LEU A 107 4.94 14.51 3.65
N LEU A 108 5.91 15.33 3.22
CA LEU A 108 5.69 16.53 2.43
C LEU A 108 5.58 16.26 0.92
N ASN A 109 6.26 15.24 0.39
CA ASN A 109 6.26 14.94 -1.05
C ASN A 109 5.33 13.78 -1.45
N TYR A 110 4.94 12.93 -0.50
CA TYR A 110 4.04 11.82 -0.74
C TYR A 110 2.65 12.15 -0.19
N SER A 111 1.64 11.97 -1.03
CA SER A 111 0.24 12.01 -0.59
C SER A 111 0.03 10.98 0.53
N THR A 112 -0.69 11.37 1.58
CA THR A 112 -1.09 10.51 2.73
C THR A 112 -1.93 9.30 2.34
N THR A 113 -2.28 9.21 1.05
CA THR A 113 -3.01 8.11 0.43
C THR A 113 -2.13 6.91 0.10
N ILE A 114 -0.79 7.08 0.09
CA ILE A 114 0.14 5.95 0.07
C ILE A 114 0.29 5.35 1.47
N ASN A 115 0.35 4.01 1.51
CA ASN A 115 0.45 3.20 2.71
C ASN A 115 1.39 3.80 3.77
N TRP A 116 0.84 4.12 4.94
CA TRP A 116 1.53 4.87 5.98
C TRP A 116 2.87 4.27 6.43
N ARG A 117 3.07 2.97 6.21
CA ARG A 117 4.33 2.25 6.48
C ARG A 117 5.55 2.90 5.83
N TYR A 118 5.40 3.53 4.66
CA TYR A 118 6.51 4.13 3.94
C TYR A 118 7.04 5.39 4.64
N PHE A 119 6.20 6.10 5.40
CA PHE A 119 6.63 7.24 6.21
C PHE A 119 7.45 6.81 7.45
N LEU A 120 7.51 5.51 7.78
CA LEU A 120 8.36 5.00 8.87
C LEU A 120 9.77 4.62 8.43
N THR A 121 10.15 4.88 7.19
CA THR A 121 11.50 4.60 6.68
C THR A 121 12.61 5.32 7.44
N GLY A 122 12.32 6.47 8.06
CA GLY A 122 13.26 7.15 8.95
C GLY A 122 13.40 6.54 10.35
N LEU A 123 12.47 5.67 10.77
CA LEU A 123 12.43 5.07 12.11
C LEU A 123 13.74 4.37 12.52
N PRO A 124 14.40 3.56 11.66
CA PRO A 124 15.65 2.90 12.02
C PRO A 124 16.78 3.88 12.41
N ALA A 125 16.75 5.11 11.89
CA ALA A 125 17.71 6.15 12.23
C ALA A 125 17.33 6.93 13.51
N LEU A 126 16.03 6.97 13.85
CA LEU A 126 15.51 7.58 15.08
C LEU A 126 15.67 6.68 16.32
N ALA A 127 15.47 5.37 16.15
CA ALA A 127 15.43 4.40 17.23
C ALA A 127 16.70 4.36 18.10
N PRO A 128 17.94 4.42 17.55
CA PRO A 128 19.16 4.36 18.34
C PRO A 128 19.29 5.49 19.35
N LEU A 129 18.90 6.72 18.97
CA LEU A 129 18.92 7.87 19.87
C LEU A 129 18.00 7.67 21.08
N VAL A 130 16.78 7.19 20.82
CA VAL A 130 15.79 6.91 21.86
C VAL A 130 16.23 5.75 22.74
N ALA A 131 16.74 4.65 22.16
CA ALA A 131 17.25 3.51 22.90
C ALA A 131 18.38 3.91 23.84
N ALA A 132 19.35 4.70 23.35
CA ALA A 132 20.47 5.20 24.15
C ALA A 132 20.00 6.13 25.29
N TYR A 133 18.98 6.96 25.04
CA TYR A 133 18.38 7.81 26.07
C TYR A 133 17.67 6.98 27.15
N LEU A 134 16.81 6.04 26.76
CA LEU A 134 16.06 5.18 27.69
C LEU A 134 16.98 4.30 28.52
N MET A 135 18.00 3.70 27.89
CA MET A 135 19.02 2.90 28.59
C MET A 135 19.77 3.71 29.65
N ARG A 136 20.25 4.91 29.29
CA ARG A 136 20.95 5.78 30.25
C ARG A 136 20.04 6.20 31.40
N SER A 137 18.81 6.61 31.09
CA SER A 137 17.80 7.01 32.08
C SER A 137 17.48 5.89 33.07
N GLN A 138 17.24 4.67 32.58
CA GLN A 138 16.92 3.53 33.43
C GLN A 138 18.13 3.02 34.21
N THR A 139 19.33 3.07 33.63
CA THR A 139 20.56 2.69 34.33
C THR A 139 20.81 3.60 35.52
N MET A 140 20.59 4.92 35.38
CA MET A 140 20.70 5.87 36.50
C MET A 140 19.69 5.56 37.61
N LYS A 141 18.45 5.18 37.26
CA LYS A 141 17.40 4.86 38.25
C LYS A 141 17.64 3.53 38.97
N MET A 142 18.01 2.48 38.24
CA MET A 142 18.13 1.12 38.76
C MET A 142 19.54 0.76 39.23
N LYS A 143 20.52 1.66 39.03
CA LYS A 143 21.94 1.50 39.34
C LYS A 143 22.58 0.22 38.76
N SER A 144 21.98 -0.34 37.71
CA SER A 144 22.43 -1.58 37.08
C SER A 144 21.95 -1.65 35.63
N THR A 145 22.91 -1.84 34.72
CA THR A 145 22.64 -1.96 33.27
C THR A 145 21.74 -3.15 32.95
N ARG A 146 21.94 -4.29 33.63
CA ARG A 146 21.13 -5.50 33.41
C ARG A 146 19.69 -5.29 33.84
N ARG A 147 19.46 -4.68 35.02
CA ARG A 147 18.11 -4.38 35.50
C ARG A 147 17.41 -3.34 34.61
N ALA A 148 18.14 -2.31 34.17
CA ALA A 148 17.63 -1.32 33.24
C ALA A 148 17.18 -1.93 31.91
N PHE A 149 18.01 -2.80 31.33
CA PHE A 149 17.67 -3.51 30.10
C PHE A 149 16.44 -4.40 30.25
N VAL A 150 16.39 -5.21 31.31
CA VAL A 150 15.23 -6.06 31.61
C VAL A 150 13.96 -5.22 31.81
N SER A 151 14.05 -4.12 32.54
CA SER A 151 12.91 -3.22 32.75
C SER A 151 12.40 -2.63 31.43
N LEU A 152 13.28 -2.29 30.49
CA LEU A 152 12.88 -1.78 29.18
C LEU A 152 12.23 -2.87 28.32
N ILE A 153 12.75 -4.11 28.34
CA ILE A 153 12.11 -5.24 27.65
C ILE A 153 10.71 -5.49 28.22
N VAL A 154 10.57 -5.53 29.54
CA VAL A 154 9.27 -5.73 30.21
C VAL A 154 8.30 -4.60 29.84
N GLY A 155 8.76 -3.34 29.84
CA GLY A 155 7.95 -2.20 29.42
C GLY A 155 7.52 -2.29 27.95
N LEU A 156 8.43 -2.68 27.05
CA LEU A 156 8.12 -2.91 25.64
C LEU A 156 7.07 -4.01 25.48
N ALA A 157 7.25 -5.16 26.12
CA ALA A 157 6.32 -6.28 26.07
C ALA A 157 4.93 -5.87 26.59
N PHE A 158 4.88 -5.13 27.71
CA PHE A 158 3.63 -4.64 28.28
C PHE A 158 2.88 -3.69 27.33
N ILE A 159 3.58 -2.74 26.70
CA ILE A 159 2.99 -1.83 25.71
C ILE A 159 2.48 -2.62 24.50
N SER A 160 3.27 -3.57 23.99
CA SER A 160 2.87 -4.42 22.86
C SER A 160 1.61 -5.23 23.15
N VAL A 161 1.45 -5.74 24.38
CA VAL A 161 0.23 -6.47 24.79
C VAL A 161 -0.98 -5.53 24.81
N ILE A 162 -0.86 -4.35 25.43
CA ILE A 162 -1.97 -3.36 25.47
C ILE A 162 -2.39 -2.95 24.07
N LEU A 163 -1.44 -2.57 23.22
CA LEU A 163 -1.73 -2.18 21.83
C LEU A 163 -2.31 -3.34 21.03
N GLY A 164 -1.82 -4.56 21.25
CA GLY A 164 -2.35 -5.77 20.61
C GLY A 164 -3.83 -6.03 20.96
N PHE A 165 -4.22 -5.83 22.21
CA PHE A 165 -5.63 -5.91 22.62
C PHE A 165 -6.48 -4.79 22.00
N TYR A 166 -5.97 -3.56 22.02
CA TYR A 166 -6.68 -2.41 21.45
C TYR A 166 -6.91 -2.55 19.94
N LEU A 167 -5.91 -3.04 19.20
CA LEU A 167 -5.94 -3.19 17.75
C LEU A 167 -6.63 -4.49 17.28
N LYS A 168 -7.04 -5.37 18.19
CA LYS A 168 -7.63 -6.68 17.88
C LYS A 168 -8.79 -6.60 16.87
N PRO A 169 -9.79 -5.70 16.99
CA PRO A 169 -10.92 -5.67 16.06
C PRO A 169 -10.49 -5.35 14.61
N SER A 170 -9.54 -4.43 14.45
CA SER A 170 -8.99 -4.08 13.13
C SER A 170 -8.17 -5.24 12.55
N ARG A 171 -7.35 -5.89 13.39
CA ARG A 171 -6.57 -7.05 13.01
C ARG A 171 -7.45 -8.21 12.53
N ASP A 172 -8.52 -8.51 13.26
CA ASP A 172 -9.40 -9.63 12.94
C ASP A 172 -10.12 -9.39 11.59
N LYS A 173 -10.47 -8.13 11.26
CA LYS A 173 -10.98 -7.74 9.94
C LYS A 173 -9.93 -7.96 8.82
N SER A 174 -8.68 -7.54 9.02
CA SER A 174 -7.61 -7.77 8.05
C SER A 174 -7.28 -9.25 7.89
N ILE A 175 -7.29 -10.03 8.97
CA ILE A 175 -7.11 -11.50 8.91
C ILE A 175 -8.25 -12.12 8.10
N ALA A 176 -9.50 -11.72 8.32
CA ALA A 176 -10.63 -12.21 7.54
C ALA A 176 -10.51 -11.86 6.04
N GLN A 177 -10.03 -10.66 5.71
CA GLN A 177 -9.73 -10.28 4.32
C GLN A 177 -8.61 -11.13 3.70
N HIS A 178 -7.54 -11.41 4.45
CA HIS A 178 -6.47 -12.29 3.98
C HIS A 178 -6.91 -13.75 3.87
N ALA A 179 -7.79 -14.21 4.76
CA ALA A 179 -8.41 -15.54 4.65
C ALA A 179 -9.23 -15.65 3.36
N ALA A 180 -9.96 -14.61 2.98
CA ALA A 180 -10.69 -14.58 1.72
C ALA A 180 -9.77 -14.73 0.48
N MET A 181 -8.51 -14.25 0.54
CA MET A 181 -7.52 -14.47 -0.53
C MET A 181 -7.05 -15.92 -0.62
N LYS A 182 -6.95 -16.62 0.53
CA LYS A 182 -6.61 -18.05 0.57
C LYS A 182 -7.70 -18.88 -0.11
N ASP A 183 -8.95 -18.55 0.16
CA ASP A 183 -10.12 -19.24 -0.40
C ASP A 183 -10.34 -18.88 -1.87
N TYR A 184 -9.77 -17.76 -2.34
CA TYR A 184 -9.83 -17.34 -3.74
C TYR A 184 -9.22 -18.36 -4.71
N ARG A 185 -8.32 -19.23 -4.24
CA ARG A 185 -7.81 -20.35 -5.05
C ARG A 185 -8.93 -21.28 -5.54
N ALA A 186 -9.94 -21.54 -4.71
CA ALA A 186 -11.06 -22.39 -5.10
C ALA A 186 -11.88 -21.75 -6.24
N ARG A 187 -11.97 -20.42 -6.27
CA ARG A 187 -12.58 -19.68 -7.37
C ARG A 187 -11.74 -19.73 -8.64
N LEU A 188 -10.42 -19.58 -8.50
CA LEU A 188 -9.49 -19.71 -9.63
C LEU A 188 -9.51 -21.10 -10.28
N ALA A 189 -9.82 -22.14 -9.51
CA ALA A 189 -9.97 -23.49 -10.05
C ALA A 189 -11.19 -23.65 -10.99
N LEU A 190 -12.17 -22.73 -10.93
CA LEU A 190 -13.36 -22.73 -11.80
C LEU A 190 -13.11 -22.08 -13.16
N VAL A 191 -11.99 -21.36 -13.32
CA VAL A 191 -11.69 -20.61 -14.53
C VAL A 191 -10.56 -21.28 -15.32
N PRO A 192 -10.52 -21.13 -16.66
CA PRO A 192 -9.46 -21.68 -17.48
C PRO A 192 -8.07 -21.17 -17.03
N PRO A 193 -7.04 -22.03 -17.03
CA PRO A 193 -5.73 -21.70 -16.47
C PRO A 193 -4.97 -20.63 -17.27
N ASP A 194 -5.40 -20.31 -18.49
CA ASP A 194 -4.80 -19.35 -19.42
C ASP A 194 -5.65 -18.07 -19.61
N ALA A 195 -6.74 -17.94 -18.85
CA ALA A 195 -7.63 -16.79 -18.91
C ALA A 195 -6.98 -15.50 -18.39
N VAL A 196 -7.50 -14.34 -18.82
CA VAL A 196 -7.20 -13.01 -18.29
C VAL A 196 -8.25 -12.65 -17.25
N MET A 197 -7.82 -12.36 -16.03
CA MET A 197 -8.71 -12.06 -14.91
C MET A 197 -8.83 -10.55 -14.68
N ILE A 198 -10.07 -10.09 -14.48
CA ILE A 198 -10.44 -8.78 -13.92
C ILE A 198 -11.10 -9.07 -12.57
N SER A 199 -10.42 -8.79 -11.46
CA SER A 199 -10.82 -9.32 -10.13
C SER A 199 -10.83 -8.29 -9.00
N GLY A 200 -10.91 -6.99 -9.32
CA GLY A 200 -10.92 -5.95 -8.30
C GLY A 200 -9.68 -6.03 -7.38
N ALA A 201 -9.91 -5.93 -6.08
CA ALA A 201 -8.88 -6.08 -5.05
C ALA A 201 -8.19 -7.47 -5.04
N GLN A 202 -8.77 -8.50 -5.67
CA GLN A 202 -8.17 -9.85 -5.75
C GLN A 202 -7.17 -10.01 -6.89
N SER A 203 -6.90 -8.99 -7.71
CA SER A 203 -5.84 -9.06 -8.72
C SER A 203 -4.47 -9.41 -8.13
N ILE A 204 -4.22 -9.07 -6.86
CA ILE A 204 -3.03 -9.50 -6.09
C ILE A 204 -3.02 -11.02 -5.88
N ALA A 205 -4.17 -11.62 -5.52
CA ALA A 205 -4.27 -13.05 -5.32
C ALA A 205 -4.08 -13.82 -6.65
N VAL A 206 -4.66 -13.33 -7.75
CA VAL A 206 -4.44 -13.93 -9.08
C VAL A 206 -2.95 -13.94 -9.43
N THR A 207 -2.27 -12.80 -9.22
CA THR A 207 -0.84 -12.67 -9.46
C THR A 207 -0.04 -13.64 -8.58
N TYR A 208 -0.32 -13.68 -7.27
CA TYR A 208 0.34 -14.59 -6.35
C TYR A 208 0.21 -16.06 -6.76
N TRP A 209 -1.01 -16.53 -7.04
CA TRP A 209 -1.26 -17.92 -7.42
C TRP A 209 -0.62 -18.29 -8.77
N ARG A 210 -0.53 -17.32 -9.70
CA ARG A 210 0.23 -17.48 -10.95
C ARG A 210 1.73 -17.65 -10.70
N GLU A 211 2.34 -16.79 -9.88
CA GLU A 211 3.79 -16.82 -9.63
C GLU A 211 4.24 -18.12 -8.94
N ILE A 212 3.37 -18.76 -8.16
CA ILE A 212 3.65 -20.08 -7.56
C ILE A 212 3.31 -21.25 -8.50
N GLY A 213 2.93 -20.98 -9.74
CA GLY A 213 2.68 -21.98 -10.77
C GLY A 213 1.32 -22.68 -10.71
N ALA A 214 0.34 -22.15 -9.95
CA ALA A 214 -0.99 -22.75 -9.86
C ALA A 214 -1.85 -22.54 -11.13
N GLY A 215 -1.43 -21.63 -12.02
CA GLY A 215 -2.05 -21.35 -13.31
C GLY A 215 -1.23 -20.32 -14.09
N ARG A 216 -1.66 -20.02 -15.32
CA ARG A 216 -1.02 -19.06 -16.25
C ARG A 216 -1.95 -17.87 -16.54
N TRP A 217 -2.67 -17.42 -15.51
CA TRP A 217 -3.66 -16.36 -15.65
C TRP A 217 -3.00 -15.03 -16.01
N GLY A 218 -3.56 -14.33 -17.01
CA GLY A 218 -3.32 -12.91 -17.20
C GLY A 218 -4.08 -12.09 -16.15
N VAL A 219 -3.67 -10.85 -15.93
CA VAL A 219 -4.34 -9.95 -14.99
C VAL A 219 -4.51 -8.58 -15.63
N ILE A 220 -5.74 -8.08 -15.66
CA ILE A 220 -6.03 -6.65 -15.79
C ILE A 220 -6.26 -6.17 -14.36
N GLY A 221 -5.24 -5.51 -13.81
CA GLY A 221 -5.19 -5.16 -12.39
C GLY A 221 -5.88 -3.83 -12.09
N THR A 222 -6.50 -3.71 -10.92
CA THR A 222 -6.90 -2.39 -10.39
C THR A 222 -5.68 -1.52 -10.05
N GLY A 223 -5.84 -0.21 -10.03
CA GLY A 223 -4.79 0.76 -9.74
C GLY A 223 -3.92 1.03 -10.96
N SER A 224 -2.60 0.95 -10.81
CA SER A 224 -1.64 1.26 -11.89
C SER A 224 -1.71 0.30 -13.08
N GLY A 225 -2.34 -0.86 -12.92
CA GLY A 225 -2.54 -1.83 -14.01
C GLY A 225 -3.86 -1.64 -14.77
N TRP A 226 -4.65 -0.61 -14.43
CA TRP A 226 -5.98 -0.40 -14.99
C TRP A 226 -5.90 0.35 -16.33
N PRO A 227 -6.48 -0.17 -17.43
CA PRO A 227 -6.42 0.49 -18.74
C PRO A 227 -7.27 1.76 -18.87
N GLY A 228 -8.19 2.03 -17.91
CA GLY A 228 -9.09 3.18 -17.96
C GLY A 228 -9.98 3.15 -19.20
N VAL A 229 -9.99 4.24 -19.98
CA VAL A 229 -10.77 4.39 -21.22
C VAL A 229 -10.44 3.33 -22.28
N GLU A 230 -9.25 2.73 -22.22
CA GLU A 230 -8.79 1.66 -23.12
C GLU A 230 -9.18 0.26 -22.64
N LEU A 231 -10.01 0.14 -21.59
CA LEU A 231 -10.40 -1.17 -21.05
C LEU A 231 -11.11 -2.03 -22.10
N ALA A 232 -12.08 -1.45 -22.83
CA ALA A 232 -12.82 -2.18 -23.85
C ALA A 232 -11.92 -2.67 -24.99
N SER A 233 -11.03 -1.79 -25.51
CA SER A 233 -10.09 -2.17 -26.57
C SER A 233 -9.05 -3.19 -26.10
N THR A 234 -8.63 -3.11 -24.83
CA THR A 234 -7.74 -4.11 -24.21
C THR A 234 -8.42 -5.48 -24.13
N ILE A 235 -9.70 -5.53 -23.75
CA ILE A 235 -10.48 -6.76 -23.73
C ILE A 235 -10.63 -7.33 -25.15
N GLU A 236 -11.01 -6.50 -26.13
CA GLU A 236 -11.11 -6.91 -27.54
C GLU A 236 -9.80 -7.50 -28.07
N LYS A 237 -8.67 -6.87 -27.75
CA LYS A 237 -7.34 -7.39 -28.10
C LYS A 237 -7.14 -8.81 -27.56
N TYR A 238 -7.43 -9.05 -26.28
CA TYR A 238 -7.30 -10.39 -25.69
C TYR A 238 -8.26 -11.40 -26.33
N LEU A 239 -9.50 -11.01 -26.60
CA LEU A 239 -10.46 -11.87 -27.28
C LEU A 239 -9.99 -12.24 -28.70
N ASN A 240 -9.41 -11.29 -29.44
CA ASN A 240 -8.83 -11.52 -30.78
C ASN A 240 -7.59 -12.41 -30.74
N GLU A 241 -6.82 -12.40 -29.65
CA GLU A 241 -5.72 -13.32 -29.38
C GLU A 241 -6.19 -14.71 -28.91
N ASN A 242 -7.48 -15.02 -29.04
CA ASN A 242 -8.14 -16.24 -28.54
C ASN A 242 -7.98 -16.47 -27.03
N ARG A 243 -7.74 -15.40 -26.26
CA ARG A 243 -7.68 -15.48 -24.79
C ARG A 243 -9.06 -15.22 -24.20
N ARG A 244 -9.41 -16.02 -23.20
CA ARG A 244 -10.64 -15.83 -22.43
C ARG A 244 -10.47 -14.72 -21.42
N VAL A 245 -11.37 -13.75 -21.41
CA VAL A 245 -11.41 -12.69 -20.40
C VAL A 245 -12.51 -12.98 -19.41
N ILE A 246 -12.17 -13.00 -18.12
CA ILE A 246 -13.07 -13.35 -17.02
C ILE A 246 -13.14 -12.20 -16.02
N ILE A 247 -14.35 -11.83 -15.61
CA ILE A 247 -14.63 -10.84 -14.57
C ILE A 247 -15.15 -11.55 -13.32
N ASP A 248 -14.55 -11.26 -12.15
CA ASP A 248 -15.18 -11.54 -10.86
C ASP A 248 -15.91 -10.28 -10.37
N ALA A 249 -17.23 -10.29 -10.49
CA ALA A 249 -18.16 -9.24 -10.10
C ALA A 249 -18.59 -9.34 -8.62
N ASP A 250 -17.81 -9.98 -7.75
CA ASP A 250 -18.12 -10.03 -6.32
C ASP A 250 -17.98 -8.64 -5.69
N PRO A 251 -19.06 -8.05 -5.13
CA PRO A 251 -19.02 -6.69 -4.56
C PRO A 251 -17.97 -6.52 -3.46
N ARG A 252 -17.56 -7.61 -2.79
CA ARG A 252 -16.55 -7.56 -1.73
C ARG A 252 -15.16 -7.17 -2.25
N PHE A 253 -14.90 -7.33 -3.54
CA PHE A 253 -13.60 -7.03 -4.16
C PHE A 253 -13.58 -5.70 -4.92
N TRP A 254 -14.75 -5.07 -5.10
CA TRP A 254 -14.90 -3.76 -5.74
C TRP A 254 -15.36 -2.76 -4.69
N HIS A 255 -14.45 -1.96 -4.15
CA HIS A 255 -14.81 -0.97 -3.15
C HIS A 255 -15.59 0.19 -3.78
N PRO A 256 -16.74 0.60 -3.20
CA PRO A 256 -17.58 1.66 -3.77
C PRO A 256 -17.03 3.06 -3.51
N CYS A 257 -15.75 3.19 -3.16
CA CYS A 257 -15.13 4.45 -2.76
C CYS A 257 -13.61 4.42 -3.05
N GLY A 258 -12.99 5.61 -3.10
CA GLY A 258 -11.57 5.75 -3.43
C GLY A 258 -11.31 5.60 -4.94
N TRP A 259 -10.11 5.17 -5.32
CA TRP A 259 -9.74 5.06 -6.73
C TRP A 259 -10.53 4.00 -7.50
N GLN A 260 -11.00 2.93 -6.82
CA GLN A 260 -11.79 1.86 -7.44
C GLN A 260 -13.18 2.31 -7.90
N GLU A 261 -13.66 3.48 -7.47
CA GLU A 261 -14.93 4.02 -7.96
C GLU A 261 -14.89 4.24 -9.47
N THR A 262 -13.84 4.91 -9.98
CA THR A 262 -13.68 5.16 -11.41
C THR A 262 -13.57 3.85 -12.19
N GLU A 263 -12.77 2.91 -11.69
CA GLU A 263 -12.59 1.59 -12.31
C GLU A 263 -13.89 0.79 -12.36
N THR A 264 -14.72 0.89 -11.32
CA THR A 264 -16.04 0.25 -11.28
C THR A 264 -16.98 0.85 -12.33
N ARG A 265 -16.93 2.17 -12.54
CA ARG A 265 -17.73 2.83 -13.59
C ARG A 265 -17.29 2.36 -14.98
N ASP A 266 -15.98 2.31 -15.25
CA ASP A 266 -15.43 1.78 -16.51
C ASP A 266 -15.87 0.32 -16.74
N LEU A 267 -15.90 -0.50 -15.67
CA LEU A 267 -16.34 -1.89 -15.73
C LEU A 267 -17.82 -2.01 -16.10
N VAL A 268 -18.68 -1.14 -15.56
CA VAL A 268 -20.12 -1.13 -15.85
C VAL A 268 -20.39 -0.75 -17.31
N GLU A 269 -19.58 0.12 -17.91
CA GLU A 269 -19.71 0.47 -19.32
C GLU A 269 -19.53 -0.74 -20.26
N LEU A 270 -18.83 -1.79 -19.82
CA LEU A 270 -18.66 -3.03 -20.57
C LEU A 270 -20.00 -3.71 -20.88
N GLU A 271 -21.04 -3.52 -20.06
CA GLU A 271 -22.37 -4.10 -20.30
C GLU A 271 -23.00 -3.64 -21.61
N SER A 272 -22.63 -2.44 -22.07
CA SER A 272 -23.12 -1.90 -23.34
C SER A 272 -22.37 -2.42 -24.56
N ARG A 273 -21.17 -3.00 -24.36
CA ARG A 273 -20.23 -3.36 -25.43
C ARG A 273 -20.00 -4.86 -25.57
N PHE A 274 -20.21 -5.62 -24.50
CA PHE A 274 -19.94 -7.05 -24.45
C PHE A 274 -21.15 -7.83 -23.94
N ARG A 275 -21.07 -9.14 -24.16
CA ARG A 275 -22.00 -10.15 -23.69
C ARG A 275 -21.33 -10.97 -22.60
N PHE A 276 -22.12 -11.57 -21.72
CA PHE A 276 -21.58 -12.32 -20.58
C PHE A 276 -22.14 -13.72 -20.53
N ARG A 277 -21.26 -14.66 -20.20
CA ARG A 277 -21.62 -16.02 -19.86
C ARG A 277 -21.26 -16.27 -18.41
N ARG A 278 -22.24 -16.68 -17.61
CA ARG A 278 -22.04 -16.98 -16.19
C ARG A 278 -21.26 -18.29 -16.03
N ILE A 279 -20.18 -18.26 -15.25
CA ILE A 279 -19.40 -19.43 -14.84
C ILE A 279 -19.80 -19.85 -13.42
N SER A 280 -19.98 -18.87 -12.53
CA SER A 280 -20.41 -19.08 -11.15
C SER A 280 -21.23 -17.89 -10.66
N ASP A 281 -21.52 -17.79 -9.36
CA ASP A 281 -22.38 -16.74 -8.81
C ASP A 281 -21.91 -15.32 -9.09
N THR A 282 -20.59 -15.10 -9.07
CA THR A 282 -20.01 -13.77 -9.32
C THR A 282 -19.01 -13.77 -10.48
N ILE A 283 -18.74 -14.92 -11.10
CA ILE A 283 -17.72 -15.03 -12.14
C ILE A 283 -18.39 -15.13 -13.51
N TYR A 284 -18.01 -14.22 -14.41
CA TYR A 284 -18.55 -14.10 -15.75
C TYR A 284 -17.44 -14.10 -16.80
N GLU A 285 -17.63 -14.85 -17.87
CA GLU A 285 -16.79 -14.75 -19.07
C GLU A 285 -17.32 -13.65 -19.97
N VAL A 286 -16.42 -12.76 -20.38
CA VAL A 286 -16.70 -11.70 -21.34
C VAL A 286 -16.65 -12.28 -22.74
N ARG A 287 -17.69 -12.03 -23.53
CA ARG A 287 -17.86 -12.53 -24.89
C ARG A 287 -18.11 -11.36 -25.84
N PRO A 288 -17.68 -11.47 -27.12
CA PRO A 288 -18.01 -10.47 -28.13
C PRO A 288 -19.52 -10.24 -28.21
N HIS A 289 -19.95 -9.02 -28.55
CA HIS A 289 -21.38 -8.70 -28.62
C HIS A 289 -22.17 -9.60 -29.58
N ALA A 290 -21.53 -10.10 -30.63
CA ALA A 290 -22.12 -11.00 -31.62
C ALA A 290 -22.38 -12.43 -31.12
N ASP A 291 -21.90 -12.81 -29.92
CA ASP A 291 -22.09 -14.14 -29.36
C ASP A 291 -23.48 -14.25 -28.70
N ASP A 292 -24.45 -14.74 -29.47
CA ASP A 292 -25.84 -14.90 -29.04
C ASP A 292 -26.05 -15.90 -27.90
N ALA A 293 -25.07 -16.78 -27.63
CA ALA A 293 -25.17 -17.77 -26.56
C ALA A 293 -24.85 -17.18 -25.17
N ALA A 294 -24.28 -15.97 -25.11
CA ALA A 294 -23.82 -15.33 -23.88
C ALA A 294 -24.78 -14.21 -23.43
N ARG A 295 -25.96 -14.58 -22.94
CA ARG A 295 -27.03 -13.62 -22.58
C ARG A 295 -27.25 -13.46 -21.08
N ASP A 296 -26.31 -13.95 -20.27
CA ASP A 296 -26.43 -13.81 -18.82
C ASP A 296 -26.25 -12.34 -18.43
N ASP A 297 -27.07 -11.89 -17.47
CA ASP A 297 -26.94 -10.56 -16.88
C ASP A 297 -25.87 -10.60 -15.78
N ALA A 298 -24.74 -9.93 -16.04
CA ALA A 298 -23.67 -9.79 -15.06
C ALA A 298 -24.04 -8.81 -13.92
N ASN A 299 -25.06 -7.97 -14.13
CA ASN A 299 -25.55 -6.95 -13.21
C ASN A 299 -24.41 -6.15 -12.56
N LEU A 300 -23.44 -5.72 -13.36
CA LEU A 300 -22.27 -4.95 -12.94
C LEU A 300 -22.69 -3.62 -12.31
N LYS A 301 -23.85 -3.08 -12.70
CA LYS A 301 -24.46 -1.90 -12.06
C LYS A 301 -24.63 -2.06 -10.56
N SER A 302 -24.81 -3.28 -10.05
CA SER A 302 -24.87 -3.54 -8.60
C SER A 302 -23.59 -3.14 -7.85
N LEU A 303 -22.46 -3.05 -8.55
CA LEU A 303 -21.17 -2.63 -7.98
C LEU A 303 -21.09 -1.12 -7.74
N LEU A 304 -21.92 -0.33 -8.42
CA LEU A 304 -21.89 1.13 -8.36
C LEU A 304 -22.17 1.66 -6.94
N PRO A 305 -21.51 2.75 -6.53
CA PRO A 305 -21.71 3.36 -5.21
C PRO A 305 -23.17 3.70 -4.91
N GLU A 306 -23.92 4.14 -5.93
CA GLU A 306 -25.33 4.54 -5.83
C GLU A 306 -26.22 3.37 -5.37
N ASN A 307 -25.83 2.13 -5.69
CA ASN A 307 -26.55 0.91 -5.33
C ASN A 307 -26.05 0.29 -4.02
N ARG A 308 -25.07 0.89 -3.35
CA ARG A 308 -24.39 0.35 -2.15
C ARG A 308 -24.27 1.39 -1.04
N SER A 309 -25.35 2.13 -0.79
CA SER A 309 -25.40 3.25 0.15
C SER A 309 -24.86 2.93 1.57
N ALA A 310 -25.18 1.76 2.12
CA ALA A 310 -24.71 1.32 3.43
C ALA A 310 -23.19 1.12 3.51
N GLU A 311 -22.53 0.78 2.40
CA GLU A 311 -21.08 0.63 2.34
C GLU A 311 -20.39 1.97 2.08
N VAL A 312 -20.99 2.82 1.25
CA VAL A 312 -20.54 4.21 1.04
C VAL A 312 -20.57 5.00 2.34
N GLU A 313 -21.56 4.77 3.21
CA GLU A 313 -21.63 5.41 4.53
C GLU A 313 -20.44 4.99 5.42
N LYS A 314 -20.04 3.71 5.37
CA LYS A 314 -18.82 3.22 6.05
C LYS A 314 -17.56 3.88 5.49
N CYS A 315 -17.49 4.11 4.18
CA CYS A 315 -16.37 4.86 3.57
C CYS A 315 -16.29 6.30 4.09
N LYS A 316 -17.43 6.99 4.26
CA LYS A 316 -17.48 8.35 4.85
C LYS A 316 -17.00 8.35 6.31
N GLY A 317 -17.29 7.29 7.06
CA GLY A 317 -16.78 7.09 8.42
C GLY A 317 -15.26 6.85 8.46
N GLN A 318 -14.71 6.11 7.50
CA GLN A 318 -13.27 5.90 7.36
C GLN A 318 -12.54 7.18 6.92
N ALA A 319 -13.14 7.98 6.03
CA ALA A 319 -12.62 9.30 5.64
C ALA A 319 -12.62 10.33 6.79
N LYS A 320 -13.45 10.14 7.82
CA LYS A 320 -13.41 10.95 9.05
C LYS A 320 -12.29 10.54 10.01
N LEU A 321 -11.77 9.32 9.87
CA LEU A 321 -10.71 8.73 10.70
C LEU A 321 -9.32 8.73 10.04
N SER A 322 -9.25 8.89 8.72
CA SER A 322 -8.04 9.21 7.93
C SER A 322 -7.73 10.71 7.95
#